data_AF-A0A2P2E0W4-F1
#
_entry.id   AF-A0A2P2E0W4-F1
#
_cell.length_a   1.000
_cell.length_b   1.000
_cell.length_c   1.000
_cell.angle_alpha   90.00
_cell.angle_beta   90.00
_cell.angle_gamma   90.00
#
_symmetry.space_group_name_H-M   'P 1'
#
loop_
_entity.id
_entity.type
_entity.pdbx_description
1 polymer ?
#
loop_
_entity_poly.entity_id
_entity_poly.type
_entity_poly.pdbx_seq_one_letter_code
_entity_poly.pdbx_strand_id
1 'polypeptide(L)'
;MVFFLFFLPTIAIHSETIWESSIAKALERSKQEEKPILIDLYADWCTYCKVLEKEIFPDKEVSETLRSFITVRIDGEAFPNLKKRYRVEGYPTILFIDSDTNLLGKITGLATKSMILKYAKQVLLDPSAESLVQKEIKKYPEKANLYFRLGTVQYQKKNFSQALKSFQTAIDLNKSKEDVLVQDSEFNIALIHFESNSWKEAKACWYDFIKRYPKSPNRLDAQIYLGLTLNELGDKKAAKDLLQQIKSDIEDPTDKETVEQILKEIQ
;
A
#
# COMPACT_ATOMS: atom_id res chain seq x y z
N MET A 1 44.28 31.24 -14.36
CA MET A 1 43.76 30.16 -13.51
C MET A 1 42.63 29.50 -14.29
N VAL A 2 42.86 28.33 -14.90
CA VAL A 2 41.89 27.66 -15.78
C VAL A 2 40.95 26.82 -14.92
N PHE A 3 39.65 27.14 -14.93
CA PHE A 3 38.62 26.36 -14.25
C PHE A 3 38.24 25.16 -15.13
N PHE A 4 38.55 23.95 -14.66
CA PHE A 4 38.07 22.70 -15.24
C PHE A 4 36.67 22.42 -14.70
N LEU A 5 35.65 22.54 -15.54
CA LEU A 5 34.29 22.08 -15.23
C LEU A 5 34.26 20.55 -15.30
N PHE A 6 34.24 19.91 -14.13
CA PHE A 6 34.01 18.47 -14.01
C PHE A 6 32.53 18.17 -14.28
N PHE A 7 32.25 17.60 -15.45
CA PHE A 7 30.95 17.00 -15.75
C PHE A 7 30.86 15.68 -14.98
N LEU A 8 30.08 15.64 -13.90
CA LEU A 8 29.79 14.38 -13.20
C LEU A 8 28.79 13.58 -14.04
N PRO A 9 29.13 12.38 -14.52
CA PRO A 9 28.19 11.55 -15.24
C PRO A 9 27.10 11.12 -14.27
N THR A 10 25.84 11.38 -14.62
CA THR A 10 24.68 10.82 -13.93
C THR A 10 24.69 9.31 -14.15
N ILE A 11 25.10 8.56 -13.14
CA ILE A 11 24.95 7.11 -13.12
C ILE A 11 23.44 6.84 -13.04
N ALA A 12 22.85 6.41 -14.15
CA ALA A 12 21.51 5.84 -14.15
C ALA A 12 21.56 4.53 -13.36
N ILE A 13 21.15 4.58 -12.09
CA ILE A 13 20.99 3.38 -11.25
C ILE A 13 19.84 2.58 -11.86
N HIS A 14 20.16 1.56 -12.67
CA HIS A 14 19.19 0.52 -13.03
C HIS A 14 18.86 -0.25 -11.76
N SER A 15 17.60 -0.24 -11.33
CA SER A 15 17.14 -1.02 -10.18
C SER A 15 17.02 -2.48 -10.58
N GLU A 16 18.11 -3.24 -10.46
CA GLU A 16 18.06 -4.67 -10.68
C GLU A 16 17.33 -5.37 -9.53
N THR A 17 16.50 -6.37 -9.84
CA THR A 17 15.85 -7.22 -8.83
C THR A 17 16.91 -8.09 -8.15
N ILE A 18 17.03 -8.01 -6.82
CA ILE A 18 18.05 -8.73 -6.04
C ILE A 18 17.53 -10.11 -5.67
N TRP A 19 18.07 -11.16 -6.30
CA TRP A 19 17.66 -12.54 -6.07
C TRP A 19 18.48 -13.25 -4.99
N GLU A 20 17.78 -13.97 -4.10
CA GLU A 20 18.42 -14.83 -3.12
C GLU A 20 18.95 -16.14 -3.70
N SER A 21 20.00 -16.68 -3.07
CA SER A 21 20.69 -17.88 -3.54
C SER A 21 19.97 -19.19 -3.21
N SER A 22 19.00 -19.17 -2.29
CA SER A 22 18.21 -20.35 -1.92
C SER A 22 16.91 -19.98 -1.21
N ILE A 23 15.93 -20.90 -1.21
CA ILE A 23 14.69 -20.75 -0.45
C ILE A 23 14.99 -20.63 1.06
N ALA A 24 15.98 -21.36 1.57
CA ALA A 24 16.34 -21.31 2.99
C ALA A 24 16.80 -19.91 3.41
N LYS A 25 17.68 -19.30 2.61
CA LYS A 25 18.15 -17.93 2.85
C LYS A 25 17.03 -16.89 2.65
N ALA A 26 16.14 -17.13 1.68
CA ALA A 26 14.97 -16.28 1.50
C ALA A 26 14.02 -16.31 2.71
N LEU A 27 13.79 -17.49 3.31
CA LEU A 27 12.99 -17.65 4.53
C LEU A 27 13.65 -17.00 5.75
N GLU A 28 14.97 -17.12 5.89
CA GLU A 28 15.71 -16.45 6.95
C GLU A 28 15.57 -14.92 6.86
N ARG A 29 15.85 -14.35 5.67
CA ARG A 29 15.69 -12.91 5.44
C ARG A 29 14.25 -12.45 5.59
N SER A 30 13.29 -13.23 5.11
CA SER A 30 11.87 -12.90 5.26
C SER A 30 11.45 -12.75 6.71
N LYS A 31 12.00 -13.58 7.62
CA LYS A 31 11.79 -13.45 9.06
C LYS A 31 12.48 -12.24 9.67
N GLN A 32 13.67 -11.90 9.19
CA GLN A 32 14.47 -10.77 9.70
C GLN A 32 13.94 -9.41 9.23
N GLU A 33 13.54 -9.33 7.96
CA GLU A 33 13.07 -8.09 7.31
C GLU A 33 11.54 -7.96 7.32
N GLU A 34 10.82 -8.98 7.81
CA GLU A 34 9.36 -9.02 7.86
C GLU A 34 8.69 -8.80 6.50
N LYS A 35 9.33 -9.29 5.43
CA LYS A 35 8.84 -9.18 4.04
C LYS A 35 8.30 -10.51 3.53
N PRO A 36 7.21 -10.51 2.75
CA PRO A 36 6.79 -11.69 2.00
C PRO A 36 7.86 -12.12 0.98
N ILE A 37 7.80 -13.37 0.55
CA ILE A 37 8.74 -13.94 -0.41
C ILE A 37 8.05 -14.08 -1.76
N LEU A 38 8.72 -13.64 -2.83
CA LEU A 38 8.38 -13.99 -4.20
C LEU A 38 9.32 -15.09 -4.68
N ILE A 39 8.76 -16.23 -5.11
CA ILE A 39 9.50 -17.33 -5.72
C ILE A 39 9.19 -17.38 -7.21
N ASP A 40 10.19 -17.19 -8.06
CA ASP A 40 10.11 -17.51 -9.48
C ASP A 40 10.55 -18.97 -9.70
N LEU A 41 9.60 -19.83 -10.07
CA LEU A 41 9.86 -21.22 -10.47
C LEU A 41 10.02 -21.29 -11.99
N TYR A 42 11.24 -21.55 -12.43
CA TYR A 42 11.58 -21.69 -13.85
C TYR A 42 11.96 -23.14 -14.20
N ALA A 43 12.15 -23.38 -15.51
CA ALA A 43 12.81 -24.54 -16.06
C ALA A 43 13.70 -24.10 -17.24
N ASP A 44 14.81 -24.77 -17.53
CA ASP A 44 15.78 -24.32 -18.54
C ASP A 44 15.22 -24.30 -19.97
N TRP A 45 14.32 -25.25 -20.26
CA TRP A 45 13.64 -25.38 -21.54
C TRP A 45 12.49 -24.38 -21.72
N CYS A 46 12.10 -23.64 -20.68
CA CYS A 46 10.93 -22.77 -20.68
C CYS A 46 11.22 -21.40 -21.33
N THR A 47 10.67 -21.17 -22.51
CA THR A 47 10.82 -19.89 -23.24
C THR A 47 10.23 -18.70 -22.49
N TYR A 48 9.04 -18.85 -21.90
CA TYR A 48 8.37 -17.75 -21.16
C TYR A 48 9.10 -17.36 -19.87
N CYS A 49 9.84 -18.28 -19.28
CA CYS A 49 10.69 -18.01 -18.12
C CYS A 49 11.83 -17.04 -18.47
N LYS A 50 12.37 -17.14 -19.69
CA LYS A 50 13.41 -16.23 -20.21
C LYS A 50 12.85 -14.84 -20.50
N VAL A 51 11.59 -14.74 -20.92
CA VAL A 51 10.89 -13.46 -21.09
C VAL A 51 10.73 -12.77 -19.74
N LEU A 52 10.27 -13.50 -18.72
CA LEU A 52 10.16 -12.94 -17.37
C LEU A 52 11.49 -12.38 -16.85
N GLU A 53 12.56 -13.15 -17.00
CA GLU A 53 13.92 -12.76 -16.58
C GLU A 53 14.47 -11.54 -17.30
N LYS A 54 14.29 -11.47 -18.62
CA LYS A 54 14.97 -10.45 -19.45
C LYS A 54 14.15 -9.18 -19.61
N GLU A 55 12.83 -9.27 -19.56
CA GLU A 55 11.93 -8.18 -19.93
C GLU A 55 11.06 -7.71 -18.78
N ILE A 56 10.59 -8.63 -17.91
CA ILE A 56 9.58 -8.28 -16.91
C ILE A 56 10.17 -7.98 -15.54
N PHE A 57 11.02 -8.84 -14.98
CA PHE A 57 11.66 -8.58 -13.69
C PHE A 57 12.64 -7.39 -13.67
N PRO A 58 13.34 -7.06 -14.78
CA PRO A 58 14.15 -5.85 -14.87
C PRO A 58 13.35 -4.57 -15.13
N ASP A 59 12.05 -4.68 -15.47
CA ASP A 59 11.21 -3.49 -15.64
C ASP A 59 11.24 -2.65 -14.35
N LYS A 60 11.35 -1.33 -14.51
CA LYS A 60 11.53 -0.39 -13.40
C LYS A 60 10.41 -0.50 -12.36
N GLU A 61 9.15 -0.54 -12.79
CA GLU A 61 8.01 -0.55 -11.88
C GLU A 61 7.90 -1.91 -11.17
N VAL A 62 8.20 -2.99 -11.89
CA VAL A 62 8.24 -4.35 -11.32
C VAL A 62 9.35 -4.43 -10.29
N SER A 63 10.59 -4.13 -10.66
CA SER A 63 11.74 -4.20 -9.77
C SER A 63 11.60 -3.31 -8.54
N GLU A 64 11.06 -2.09 -8.67
CA GLU A 64 10.73 -1.22 -7.54
C GLU A 64 9.68 -1.85 -6.61
N THR A 65 8.61 -2.42 -7.17
CA THR A 65 7.58 -3.11 -6.38
C THR A 65 8.15 -4.34 -5.65
N LEU A 66 9.03 -5.09 -6.32
CA LEU A 66 9.64 -6.30 -5.79
C LEU A 66 10.65 -6.04 -4.65
N ARG A 67 11.10 -4.80 -4.43
CA ARG A 67 11.91 -4.44 -3.24
C ARG A 67 11.18 -4.66 -1.91
N SER A 68 9.85 -4.71 -1.95
CA SER A 68 9.01 -5.04 -0.79
C SER A 68 8.93 -6.55 -0.53
N PHE A 69 9.60 -7.37 -1.34
CA PHE A 69 9.66 -8.82 -1.23
C PHE A 69 11.10 -9.28 -1.03
N ILE A 70 11.27 -10.43 -0.40
CA ILE A 70 12.48 -11.23 -0.58
C ILE A 70 12.28 -12.06 -1.84
N THR A 71 13.03 -11.81 -2.90
CA THR A 71 12.86 -12.56 -4.15
C THR A 71 13.84 -13.73 -4.21
N VAL A 72 13.41 -14.87 -4.74
CA VAL A 72 14.25 -16.04 -4.96
C VAL A 72 13.82 -16.72 -6.25
N ARG A 73 14.80 -17.15 -7.05
CA ARG A 73 14.57 -17.82 -8.33
C ARG A 73 15.20 -19.19 -8.29
N ILE A 74 14.43 -20.22 -8.63
CA ILE A 74 14.89 -21.60 -8.54
C ILE A 74 14.37 -22.43 -9.71
N ASP A 75 15.20 -23.38 -10.15
CA ASP A 75 14.79 -24.41 -11.08
C ASP A 75 13.78 -25.34 -10.39
N GLY A 76 12.51 -25.25 -10.77
CA GLY A 76 11.48 -26.04 -10.13
C GLY A 76 11.52 -27.53 -10.51
N GLU A 77 12.30 -27.95 -11.51
CA GLU A 77 12.49 -29.37 -11.83
C GLU A 77 13.26 -30.08 -10.72
N ALA A 78 14.22 -29.39 -10.09
CA ALA A 78 15.00 -29.86 -8.97
C ALA A 78 14.23 -29.95 -7.62
N PHE A 79 13.02 -29.37 -7.51
CA PHE A 79 12.26 -29.29 -6.25
C PHE A 79 10.85 -29.93 -6.32
N PRO A 80 10.74 -31.28 -6.45
CA PRO A 80 9.44 -31.97 -6.56
C PRO A 80 8.53 -31.78 -5.34
N ASN A 81 9.10 -31.68 -4.13
CA ASN A 81 8.32 -31.44 -2.91
C ASN A 81 7.64 -30.07 -2.92
N LEU A 82 8.30 -29.05 -3.46
CA LEU A 82 7.77 -27.70 -3.59
C LEU A 82 6.61 -27.67 -4.60
N LYS A 83 6.79 -28.36 -5.73
CA LYS A 83 5.74 -28.51 -6.75
C LYS A 83 4.48 -29.14 -6.17
N LYS A 84 4.65 -30.22 -5.41
CA LYS A 84 3.54 -30.91 -4.74
C LYS A 84 2.86 -30.00 -3.73
N ARG A 85 3.63 -29.30 -2.89
CA ARG A 85 3.11 -28.40 -1.85
C ARG A 85 2.24 -27.28 -2.41
N TYR A 86 2.69 -26.61 -3.46
CA TYR A 86 2.00 -25.44 -4.02
C TYR A 86 1.16 -25.73 -5.26
N ARG A 87 1.02 -27.01 -5.62
CA ARG A 87 0.29 -27.49 -6.80
C ARG A 87 0.76 -26.76 -8.06
N VAL A 88 2.05 -26.90 -8.36
CA VAL A 88 2.70 -26.34 -9.55
C VAL A 88 2.50 -27.30 -10.70
N GLU A 89 1.79 -26.86 -11.72
CA GLU A 89 1.37 -27.69 -12.86
C GLU A 89 2.13 -27.38 -14.15
N GLY A 90 2.89 -26.27 -14.18
CA GLY A 90 3.68 -25.86 -15.33
C GLY A 90 4.60 -24.68 -15.03
N TYR A 91 5.42 -24.30 -16.02
CA TYR A 91 6.41 -23.24 -15.91
C TYR A 91 6.15 -22.10 -16.92
N PRO A 92 6.45 -20.84 -16.56
CA PRO A 92 6.85 -20.40 -15.22
C PRO A 92 5.69 -20.47 -14.22
N THR A 93 6.02 -20.56 -12.94
CA THR A 93 5.06 -20.32 -11.86
C THR A 93 5.68 -19.35 -10.87
N ILE A 94 5.00 -18.24 -10.61
CA ILE A 94 5.40 -17.27 -9.59
C ILE A 94 4.56 -17.53 -8.34
N LEU A 95 5.21 -17.76 -7.21
CA LEU A 95 4.57 -17.93 -5.90
C LEU A 95 4.84 -16.71 -5.03
N PHE A 96 3.84 -16.30 -4.28
CA PHE A 96 3.97 -15.35 -3.19
C PHE A 96 3.68 -16.10 -1.89
N ILE A 97 4.62 -16.10 -0.95
CA ILE A 97 4.48 -16.81 0.33
C ILE A 97 4.88 -15.93 1.51
N ASP A 98 4.39 -16.24 2.71
CA ASP A 98 4.90 -15.65 3.95
C ASP A 98 6.12 -16.42 4.50
N SER A 99 6.69 -15.89 5.59
CA SER A 99 7.84 -16.48 6.27
C SER A 99 7.56 -17.85 6.94
N ASP A 100 6.28 -18.19 7.09
CA ASP A 100 5.78 -19.45 7.62
C ASP A 100 5.39 -20.42 6.50
N THR A 101 5.72 -20.11 5.24
CA THR A 101 5.50 -20.93 4.04
C THR A 101 4.02 -21.13 3.67
N ASN A 102 3.15 -20.21 4.08
CA ASN A 102 1.77 -20.14 3.61
C ASN A 102 1.72 -19.45 2.24
N LEU A 103 0.84 -19.93 1.36
CA LEU A 103 0.66 -19.36 0.03
C LEU A 103 -0.24 -18.12 0.11
N LEU A 104 0.30 -16.95 -0.26
CA LEU A 104 -0.40 -15.66 -0.33
C LEU A 104 -0.93 -15.39 -1.74
N GLY A 105 -0.27 -15.93 -2.76
CA GLY A 105 -0.67 -15.73 -4.16
C GLY A 105 0.09 -16.65 -5.10
N LYS A 106 -0.49 -16.93 -6.28
CA LYS A 106 0.15 -17.75 -7.31
C LYS A 106 -0.23 -17.25 -8.70
N ILE A 107 0.75 -17.12 -9.57
CA ILE A 107 0.58 -16.87 -11.01
C ILE A 107 1.15 -18.08 -11.75
N THR A 108 0.39 -18.64 -12.68
CA THR A 108 0.81 -19.78 -13.51
C THR A 108 0.86 -19.39 -14.98
N GLY A 109 1.88 -19.82 -15.71
CA GLY A 109 1.99 -19.60 -17.15
C GLY A 109 2.48 -18.20 -17.52
N LEU A 110 1.96 -17.65 -18.62
CA LEU A 110 2.45 -16.41 -19.26
C LEU A 110 2.09 -15.17 -18.42
N ALA A 111 2.88 -14.93 -17.38
CA ALA A 111 2.73 -13.80 -16.48
C ALA A 111 3.14 -12.49 -17.17
N THR A 112 2.23 -11.52 -17.17
CA THR A 112 2.50 -10.17 -17.69
C THR A 112 2.96 -9.23 -16.56
N LYS A 113 3.60 -8.12 -16.93
CA LYS A 113 3.93 -7.02 -15.99
C LYS A 113 2.73 -6.63 -15.13
N SER A 114 1.57 -6.40 -15.74
CA SER A 114 0.33 -6.02 -15.04
C SER A 114 -0.11 -7.09 -14.03
N MET A 115 -0.01 -8.37 -14.38
CA MET A 115 -0.34 -9.46 -13.45
C MET A 115 0.60 -9.49 -12.25
N ILE A 116 1.91 -9.38 -12.46
CA ILE A 116 2.89 -9.37 -11.36
C ILE A 116 2.62 -8.19 -10.42
N LEU A 117 2.44 -6.99 -10.97
CA LEU A 117 2.16 -5.79 -10.17
C LEU A 117 0.83 -5.92 -9.41
N LYS A 118 -0.21 -6.43 -10.06
CA LYS A 118 -1.52 -6.64 -9.42
C LYS A 118 -1.41 -7.61 -8.25
N TYR A 119 -0.81 -8.78 -8.45
CA TYR A 119 -0.68 -9.79 -7.40
C TYR A 119 0.28 -9.34 -6.30
N ALA A 120 1.39 -8.70 -6.64
CA ALA A 120 2.32 -8.14 -5.65
C ALA A 120 1.60 -7.11 -4.77
N LYS A 121 0.86 -6.17 -5.37
CA LYS A 121 0.05 -5.21 -4.61
C LYS A 121 -0.98 -5.93 -3.74
N GLN A 122 -1.71 -6.91 -4.27
CA GLN A 122 -2.68 -7.69 -3.47
C GLN A 122 -2.04 -8.38 -2.27
N VAL A 123 -0.88 -9.02 -2.45
CA VAL A 123 -0.15 -9.71 -1.39
C VAL A 123 0.33 -8.74 -0.31
N LEU A 124 0.81 -7.56 -0.70
CA LEU A 124 1.16 -6.50 0.25
C LEU A 124 -0.06 -5.96 1.03
N LEU A 125 -1.27 -6.24 0.55
CA LEU A 125 -2.55 -5.85 1.15
C LEU A 125 -3.27 -7.02 1.86
N ASP A 126 -2.71 -8.25 1.88
CA ASP A 126 -3.36 -9.52 2.31
C ASP A 126 -3.20 -9.82 3.84
N PRO A 127 -4.09 -10.62 4.49
CA PRO A 127 -4.24 -10.80 5.95
C PRO A 127 -3.04 -11.26 6.79
N SER A 128 -1.93 -11.69 6.18
CA SER A 128 -0.69 -11.95 6.91
C SER A 128 -0.15 -10.65 7.54
N ALA A 129 -0.37 -9.49 6.91
CA ALA A 129 -0.07 -8.20 7.51
C ALA A 129 -0.80 -7.99 8.85
N GLU A 130 -2.07 -8.40 8.93
CA GLU A 130 -2.85 -8.28 10.16
C GLU A 130 -2.30 -9.20 11.26
N SER A 131 -2.03 -10.47 10.93
CA SER A 131 -1.48 -11.46 11.88
C SER A 131 -0.08 -11.07 12.38
N LEU A 132 0.78 -10.55 11.50
CA LEU A 132 2.11 -10.07 11.85
C LEU A 132 2.03 -8.88 12.79
N VAL A 133 1.24 -7.86 12.46
CA VAL A 133 1.05 -6.69 13.32
C VAL A 133 0.45 -7.10 14.67
N GLN A 134 -0.51 -8.02 14.70
CA GLN A 134 -1.05 -8.56 15.96
C GLN A 134 0.02 -9.28 16.81
N LYS A 135 0.96 -10.00 16.19
CA LYS A 135 2.08 -10.64 16.89
C LYS A 135 3.07 -9.61 17.45
N GLU A 136 3.30 -8.50 16.75
CA GLU A 136 4.11 -7.39 17.25
C GLU A 136 3.42 -6.66 18.41
N ILE A 137 2.12 -6.39 18.31
CA ILE A 137 1.33 -5.77 19.38
C ILE A 137 1.40 -6.60 20.67
N LYS A 138 1.38 -7.93 20.57
CA LYS A 138 1.56 -8.80 21.75
C LYS A 138 2.91 -8.60 22.45
N LYS A 139 3.95 -8.21 21.70
CA LYS A 139 5.29 -7.92 22.25
C LYS A 139 5.42 -6.48 22.75
N TYR A 140 4.77 -5.54 22.07
CA TYR A 140 4.90 -4.10 22.32
C TYR A 140 3.52 -3.42 22.36
N PRO A 141 2.66 -3.75 23.33
CA PRO A 141 1.26 -3.31 23.35
C PRO A 141 1.09 -1.80 23.57
N GLU A 142 2.13 -1.10 23.97
CA GLU A 142 2.14 0.35 24.21
C GLU A 142 2.50 1.19 22.97
N LYS A 143 2.87 0.56 21.86
CA LYS A 143 3.33 1.25 20.64
C LYS A 143 2.15 1.67 19.77
N ALA A 144 1.76 2.94 19.86
CA ALA A 144 0.68 3.55 19.08
C ALA A 144 0.76 3.28 17.57
N ASN A 145 1.97 3.33 16.98
CA ASN A 145 2.19 3.11 15.55
C ASN A 145 1.80 1.70 15.07
N LEU A 146 1.85 0.69 15.95
CA LEU A 146 1.42 -0.67 15.61
C LEU A 146 -0.10 -0.74 15.43
N TYR A 147 -0.87 -0.02 16.24
CA TYR A 147 -2.32 0.03 16.12
C TYR A 147 -2.76 0.87 14.92
N PHE A 148 -2.03 1.93 14.57
CA PHE A 148 -2.25 2.66 13.32
C PHE A 148 -2.07 1.72 12.11
N ARG A 149 -0.95 0.98 12.05
CA ARG A 149 -0.70 -0.03 11.01
C ARG A 149 -1.82 -1.08 10.96
N LEU A 150 -2.25 -1.58 12.11
CA LEU A 150 -3.35 -2.54 12.20
C LEU A 150 -4.67 -1.95 11.64
N GLY A 151 -4.96 -0.70 11.99
CA GLY A 151 -6.12 0.05 11.51
C GLY A 151 -6.13 0.19 9.99
N THR A 152 -5.00 0.55 9.39
CA THR A 152 -4.86 0.67 7.94
C THR A 152 -5.08 -0.67 7.23
N VAL A 153 -4.53 -1.77 7.75
CA VAL A 153 -4.74 -3.12 7.19
C VAL A 153 -6.22 -3.51 7.28
N GLN A 154 -6.87 -3.24 8.41
CA GLN A 154 -8.30 -3.53 8.61
C GLN A 154 -9.19 -2.67 7.72
N TYR A 155 -8.83 -1.39 7.52
CA TYR A 155 -9.52 -0.47 6.62
C TYR A 155 -9.52 -0.98 5.18
N GLN A 156 -8.35 -1.36 4.65
CA GLN A 156 -8.20 -1.89 3.30
C GLN A 156 -9.03 -3.17 3.07
N LYS A 157 -9.18 -3.98 4.12
CA LYS A 157 -10.04 -5.17 4.14
C LYS A 157 -11.54 -4.85 4.29
N LYS A 158 -11.92 -3.56 4.37
CA LYS A 158 -13.27 -3.07 4.67
C LYS A 158 -13.82 -3.53 6.02
N ASN A 159 -12.94 -3.94 6.94
CA ASN A 159 -13.29 -4.29 8.31
C ASN A 159 -13.38 -3.02 9.17
N PHE A 160 -14.24 -2.09 8.78
CA PHE A 160 -14.33 -0.73 9.35
C PHE A 160 -14.53 -0.71 10.87
N SER A 161 -15.34 -1.62 11.42
CA SER A 161 -15.55 -1.73 12.87
C SER A 161 -14.25 -2.01 13.64
N GLN A 162 -13.35 -2.84 13.08
CA GLN A 162 -12.07 -3.14 13.71
C GLN A 162 -11.06 -2.01 13.45
N ALA A 163 -11.04 -1.48 12.23
CA ALA A 163 -10.17 -0.37 11.86
C ALA A 163 -10.38 0.85 12.76
N LEU A 164 -11.63 1.23 13.04
CA LEU A 164 -11.98 2.30 13.97
C LEU A 164 -11.39 2.07 15.36
N LYS A 165 -11.52 0.86 15.91
CA LYS A 165 -10.96 0.53 17.23
C LYS A 165 -9.44 0.63 17.25
N SER A 166 -8.78 0.16 16.18
CA SER A 166 -7.33 0.22 16.05
C SER A 166 -6.81 1.66 15.93
N PHE A 167 -7.44 2.49 15.10
CA PHE A 167 -7.09 3.91 15.03
C PHE A 167 -7.36 4.66 16.34
N GLN A 168 -8.49 4.38 17.01
CA GLN A 168 -8.76 4.97 18.33
C GLN A 168 -7.69 4.57 19.35
N THR A 169 -7.28 3.30 19.36
CA THR A 169 -6.22 2.83 20.25
C THR A 169 -4.88 3.51 19.95
N ALA A 170 -4.57 3.78 18.67
CA ALA A 170 -3.38 4.54 18.29
C ALA A 170 -3.41 5.97 18.85
N ILE A 171 -4.57 6.62 18.83
CA ILE A 171 -4.79 7.95 19.42
C ILE A 171 -4.61 7.90 20.94
N ASP A 172 -5.26 6.94 21.61
CA ASP A 172 -5.27 6.85 23.08
C ASP A 172 -3.88 6.57 23.67
N LEU A 173 -3.04 5.81 22.94
CA LEU A 173 -1.66 5.51 23.33
C LEU A 173 -0.70 6.66 23.03
N ASN A 174 -1.08 7.65 22.22
CA ASN A 174 -0.24 8.79 21.89
C ASN A 174 -0.52 9.97 22.83
N LYS A 175 0.52 10.42 23.53
CA LYS A 175 0.41 11.48 24.55
C LYS A 175 0.24 12.88 23.94
N SER A 176 0.62 13.08 22.68
CA SER A 176 0.55 14.37 22.01
C SER A 176 -0.58 14.38 20.98
N LYS A 177 -1.58 15.23 21.21
CA LYS A 177 -2.73 15.39 20.29
C LYS A 177 -2.36 16.05 18.96
N GLU A 178 -1.21 16.71 18.89
CA GLU A 178 -0.69 17.35 17.67
C GLU A 178 0.23 16.42 16.87
N ASP A 179 0.55 15.24 17.40
CA ASP A 179 1.40 14.27 16.71
C ASP A 179 0.79 13.87 15.36
N VAL A 180 1.63 13.74 14.35
CA VAL A 180 1.21 13.40 12.97
C VAL A 180 0.45 12.08 12.95
N LEU A 181 0.83 11.09 13.77
CA LEU A 181 0.13 9.81 13.86
C LEU A 181 -1.31 9.98 14.38
N VAL A 182 -1.54 10.92 15.31
CA VAL A 182 -2.89 11.22 15.81
C VAL A 182 -3.71 11.86 14.71
N GLN A 183 -3.14 12.83 13.99
CA GLN A 183 -3.81 13.46 12.85
C GLN A 183 -4.19 12.42 11.79
N ASP A 184 -3.24 11.58 11.39
CA ASP A 184 -3.49 10.53 10.40
C ASP A 184 -4.54 9.53 10.88
N SER A 185 -4.56 9.19 12.18
CA SER A 185 -5.57 8.30 12.76
C SER A 185 -6.97 8.92 12.71
N GLU A 186 -7.11 10.19 13.09
CA GLU A 186 -8.38 10.92 13.05
C GLU A 186 -8.88 11.10 11.61
N PHE A 187 -7.97 11.37 10.67
CA PHE A 187 -8.29 11.45 9.25
C PHE A 187 -8.83 10.10 8.72
N ASN A 188 -8.18 8.98 9.05
CA ASN A 188 -8.64 7.66 8.63
C ASN A 188 -9.98 7.26 9.27
N ILE A 189 -10.26 7.67 10.51
CA ILE A 189 -11.58 7.49 11.13
C ILE A 189 -12.66 8.25 10.35
N ALA A 190 -12.37 9.49 9.94
CA ALA A 190 -13.29 10.28 9.14
C ALA A 190 -13.53 9.67 7.73
N LEU A 191 -12.47 9.13 7.10
CA LEU A 191 -12.59 8.35 5.86
C LEU A 191 -13.49 7.12 6.04
N ILE A 192 -13.37 6.39 7.15
CA ILE A 192 -14.23 5.24 7.43
C ILE A 192 -15.70 5.64 7.47
N HIS A 193 -16.03 6.75 8.13
CA HIS A 193 -17.41 7.24 8.16
C HIS A 193 -17.89 7.65 6.78
N PHE A 194 -17.02 8.28 5.98
CA PHE A 194 -17.31 8.63 4.59
C PHE A 194 -17.60 7.39 3.74
N GLU A 195 -16.71 6.39 3.72
CA GLU A 195 -16.88 5.15 2.94
C GLU A 195 -18.05 4.29 3.44
N SER A 196 -18.42 4.42 4.71
CA SER A 196 -19.58 3.73 5.29
C SER A 196 -20.89 4.49 5.04
N ASN A 197 -20.89 5.57 4.24
CA ASN A 197 -22.02 6.46 3.99
C ASN A 197 -22.64 7.05 5.27
N SER A 198 -21.87 7.10 6.35
CA SER A 198 -22.25 7.69 7.64
C SER A 198 -22.02 9.19 7.59
N TRP A 199 -22.77 9.86 6.72
CA TRP A 199 -22.46 11.23 6.28
C TRP A 199 -22.48 12.26 7.41
N LYS A 200 -23.33 12.08 8.42
CA LYS A 200 -23.42 13.01 9.56
C LYS A 200 -22.16 12.94 10.42
N GLU A 201 -21.70 11.73 10.69
CA GLU A 201 -20.48 11.43 11.43
C GLU A 201 -19.25 11.89 10.63
N ALA A 202 -19.18 11.55 9.34
CA ALA A 202 -18.12 11.99 8.44
C ALA A 202 -18.00 13.52 8.44
N LYS A 203 -19.12 14.23 8.29
CA LYS A 203 -19.16 15.69 8.33
C LYS A 203 -18.58 16.23 9.65
N ALA A 204 -19.01 15.68 10.78
CA ALA A 204 -18.53 16.11 12.10
C ALA A 204 -17.02 15.89 12.23
N CYS A 205 -16.52 14.71 11.85
CA CYS A 205 -15.10 14.40 11.89
C CYS A 205 -14.27 15.33 10.99
N TRP A 206 -14.71 15.61 9.77
CA TRP A 206 -14.00 16.52 8.87
C TRP A 206 -13.94 17.95 9.41
N TYR A 207 -15.06 18.47 9.93
CA TYR A 207 -15.07 19.79 10.56
C TYR A 207 -14.09 19.86 11.75
N ASP A 208 -14.13 18.86 12.62
CA ASP A 208 -13.24 18.79 13.77
C ASP A 208 -11.77 18.73 13.35
N PHE A 209 -11.45 17.90 12.35
CA PHE A 209 -10.09 17.76 11.82
C PHE A 209 -9.56 19.09 11.28
N ILE A 210 -10.30 19.76 10.39
CA ILE A 210 -9.90 21.03 9.76
C ILE A 210 -9.72 22.13 10.81
N LYS A 211 -10.61 22.18 11.81
CA LYS A 211 -10.56 23.16 12.89
C LYS A 211 -9.37 22.92 13.82
N ARG A 212 -9.10 21.66 14.15
CA ARG A 212 -8.05 21.27 15.10
C ARG A 212 -6.66 21.33 14.49
N TYR A 213 -6.54 21.02 13.20
CA TYR A 213 -5.26 20.94 12.50
C TYR A 213 -5.18 21.88 11.29
N PRO A 214 -5.20 23.21 11.51
CA PRO A 214 -5.18 24.20 10.43
C PRO A 214 -3.88 24.17 9.60
N LYS A 215 -2.83 23.51 10.09
CA LYS A 215 -1.52 23.35 9.42
C LYS A 215 -1.23 21.91 9.00
N SER A 216 -2.20 21.00 9.13
CA SER A 216 -1.98 19.60 8.72
C SER A 216 -1.69 19.52 7.24
N PRO A 217 -0.78 18.64 6.79
CA PRO A 217 -0.64 18.32 5.37
C PRO A 217 -1.96 17.80 4.78
N ASN A 218 -2.76 17.05 5.56
CA ASN A 218 -4.01 16.46 5.09
C ASN A 218 -5.21 17.42 5.19
N ARG A 219 -4.98 18.71 5.52
CA ARG A 219 -6.07 19.67 5.70
C ARG A 219 -6.85 19.87 4.41
N LEU A 220 -6.16 20.00 3.29
CA LEU A 220 -6.80 20.26 2.00
C LEU A 220 -7.67 19.08 1.58
N ASP A 221 -7.15 17.87 1.72
CA ASP A 221 -7.90 16.63 1.47
C ASP A 221 -9.15 16.55 2.35
N ALA A 222 -9.02 16.88 3.65
CA ALA A 222 -10.17 16.91 4.55
C ALA A 222 -11.23 17.95 4.11
N GLN A 223 -10.82 19.09 3.54
CA GLN A 223 -11.76 20.06 2.97
C GLN A 223 -12.45 19.55 1.70
N ILE A 224 -11.73 18.80 0.86
CA ILE A 224 -12.32 18.12 -0.31
C ILE A 224 -13.37 17.11 0.19
N TYR A 225 -13.01 16.17 1.07
CA TYR A 225 -13.93 15.17 1.61
C TYR A 225 -15.12 15.80 2.36
N LEU A 226 -14.93 16.93 3.04
CA LEU A 226 -16.04 17.67 3.63
C LEU A 226 -16.99 18.21 2.55
N GLY A 227 -16.45 18.79 1.47
CA GLY A 227 -17.24 19.24 0.32
C GLY A 227 -18.05 18.09 -0.30
N LEU A 228 -17.42 16.93 -0.50
CA LEU A 228 -18.09 15.71 -0.96
C LEU A 228 -19.23 15.31 -0.01
N THR A 229 -18.92 15.25 1.29
CA THR A 229 -19.88 14.85 2.34
C THR A 229 -21.08 15.81 2.42
N LEU A 230 -20.84 17.12 2.28
CA LEU A 230 -21.90 18.14 2.26
C LEU A 230 -22.83 17.97 1.06
N ASN A 231 -22.27 17.64 -0.11
CA ASN A 231 -23.07 17.34 -1.29
C ASN A 231 -23.96 16.11 -1.09
N GLU A 232 -23.41 15.02 -0.53
CA GLU A 232 -24.18 13.80 -0.19
C GLU A 232 -25.29 14.06 0.84
N LEU A 233 -25.08 15.00 1.77
CA LEU A 233 -26.11 15.43 2.72
C LEU A 233 -27.16 16.37 2.11
N GLY A 234 -26.99 16.78 0.85
CA GLY A 234 -27.87 17.73 0.17
C GLY A 234 -27.59 19.20 0.46
N ASP A 235 -26.55 19.52 1.27
CA ASP A 235 -26.10 20.90 1.50
C ASP A 235 -25.19 21.38 0.37
N LYS A 236 -25.79 21.38 -0.83
CA LYS A 236 -25.14 21.70 -2.10
C LYS A 236 -24.49 23.08 -2.10
N LYS A 237 -25.12 24.06 -1.43
CA LYS A 237 -24.59 25.41 -1.33
C LYS A 237 -23.29 25.42 -0.53
N ALA A 238 -23.28 24.84 0.67
CA ALA A 238 -22.07 24.80 1.49
C ALA A 238 -20.95 23.99 0.81
N ALA A 239 -21.30 22.88 0.14
CA ALA A 239 -20.35 22.10 -0.65
C ALA A 239 -19.70 22.94 -1.75
N LYS A 240 -20.52 23.65 -2.56
CA LYS A 240 -20.05 24.51 -3.65
C LYS A 240 -19.16 25.64 -3.15
N ASP A 241 -19.59 26.36 -2.11
CA ASP A 241 -18.85 27.49 -1.55
C ASP A 241 -17.46 27.03 -1.05
N LEU A 242 -17.40 25.91 -0.32
CA LEU A 242 -16.14 25.34 0.18
C LEU A 242 -15.22 24.88 -0.96
N LEU A 243 -15.75 24.11 -1.91
CA LEU A 243 -14.97 23.55 -3.01
C LEU A 243 -14.43 24.65 -3.95
N GLN A 244 -15.20 25.71 -4.17
CA GLN A 244 -14.73 26.89 -4.92
C GLN A 244 -13.61 27.61 -4.19
N GLN A 245 -13.73 27.77 -2.87
CA GLN A 245 -12.73 28.44 -2.06
C GLN A 245 -11.36 27.75 -2.14
N ILE A 246 -11.33 26.42 -2.12
CA ILE A 246 -10.08 25.66 -2.07
C ILE A 246 -9.54 25.28 -3.45
N LYS A 247 -10.32 25.46 -4.53
CA LYS A 247 -9.99 24.95 -5.88
C LYS A 247 -8.61 25.39 -6.36
N SER A 248 -8.20 26.63 -6.09
CA SER A 248 -6.89 27.16 -6.51
C SER A 248 -5.72 26.51 -5.80
N ASP A 249 -5.97 25.97 -4.61
CA ASP A 249 -4.94 25.48 -3.69
C ASP A 249 -4.69 23.97 -3.90
N ILE A 250 -5.58 23.29 -4.62
CA ILE A 250 -5.39 21.88 -5.02
C ILE A 250 -4.23 21.82 -6.00
N GLU A 251 -3.28 20.93 -5.75
CA GLU A 251 -2.16 20.68 -6.66
C GLU A 251 -2.39 19.42 -7.49
N ASP A 252 -2.87 18.36 -6.85
CA ASP A 252 -3.10 17.05 -7.45
C ASP A 252 -4.11 17.10 -8.62
N PRO A 253 -3.75 16.60 -9.81
CA PRO A 253 -4.64 16.64 -10.98
C PRO A 253 -5.93 15.84 -10.82
N THR A 254 -5.90 14.71 -10.12
CA THR A 254 -7.07 13.84 -9.91
C THR A 254 -8.06 14.49 -8.95
N ASP A 255 -7.55 15.11 -7.89
CA ASP A 255 -8.39 15.87 -6.96
C ASP A 255 -9.00 17.10 -7.63
N LYS A 256 -8.25 17.81 -8.49
CA LYS A 256 -8.78 18.91 -9.31
C LYS A 256 -9.95 18.44 -10.17
N GLU A 257 -9.76 17.34 -10.91
CA GLU A 257 -10.79 16.80 -11.79
C GLU A 257 -12.06 16.43 -11.00
N THR A 258 -11.89 15.77 -9.85
CA THR A 258 -12.97 15.39 -8.94
C THR A 258 -13.76 16.63 -8.47
N VAL A 259 -13.06 17.65 -7.97
CA VAL A 259 -13.70 18.88 -7.49
C VAL A 259 -14.39 19.64 -8.63
N GLU A 260 -13.77 19.70 -9.81
CA GLU A 260 -14.38 20.34 -10.98
C GLU A 260 -15.63 19.64 -11.48
N GLN A 261 -15.65 18.30 -11.47
CA GLN A 261 -16.82 17.52 -11.84
C GLN A 261 -17.99 17.85 -10.90
N ILE A 262 -17.74 17.85 -9.59
CA ILE A 262 -18.79 18.08 -8.60
C ILE A 262 -19.31 19.52 -8.68
N LEU A 263 -18.43 20.49 -8.88
CA LEU A 263 -18.85 21.89 -9.08
C LEU A 263 -19.73 22.07 -10.33
N LYS A 264 -19.61 21.22 -11.35
CA LYS A 264 -20.50 21.22 -12.53
C LYS A 264 -21.86 20.57 -12.22
N GLU A 265 -21.87 19.55 -11.38
CA GLU A 265 -23.10 18.82 -10.98
C GLU A 265 -23.94 19.61 -9.97
N ILE A 266 -23.29 20.43 -9.13
CA ILE A 266 -23.95 21.36 -8.22
C ILE A 266 -24.31 22.65 -8.98
N GLN A 267 -25.37 22.59 -9.78
CA GLN A 267 -25.98 23.77 -10.40
C GLN A 267 -26.64 24.66 -9.34
#